data_AF-A0A1R1QA32-F1
#
_entry.id   AF-A0A1R1QA32-F1
#
_cell.length_a   1.000
_cell.length_b   1.000
_cell.length_c   1.000
_cell.angle_alpha   90.00
_cell.angle_beta   90.00
_cell.angle_gamma   90.00
#
_symmetry.space_group_name_H-M   'P 1'
#
loop_
_entity.id
_entity.type
_entity.pdbx_description
1 polymer ?
#
loop_
_entity_poly.entity_id
_entity_poly.type
_entity_poly.pdbx_seq_one_letter_code
_entity_poly.pdbx_strand_id
1 'polypeptide(L)' 'MVEVYFNVRHDLLVVRKGFPVPAVSAQGKWRKSRRRVVRVSEEIRQAVQSHGYYMRKLRDLKKN' A
#
# COMPACT_ATOMS: atom_id res chain seq x y z
N MET A 1 3.59 12.05 4.66
CA MET A 1 2.24 11.44 4.81
C MET A 1 2.03 10.42 3.70
N VAL A 2 1.21 9.41 3.95
CA VAL A 2 0.94 8.33 2.99
C VAL A 2 -0.56 8.21 2.72
N GLU A 3 -0.89 7.67 1.56
CA GLU A 3 -2.22 7.29 1.16
C GLU A 3 -2.30 5.77 1.18
N VAL A 4 -3.28 5.23 1.89
CA VAL A 4 -3.46 3.78 2.02
C VAL A 4 -4.61 3.36 1.13
N TYR A 5 -4.43 2.24 0.44
CA TYR A 5 -5.40 1.62 -0.44
C TYR A 5 -5.54 0.15 -0.04
N PHE A 6 -6.75 -0.35 -0.23
CA PHE A 6 -7.08 -1.76 -0.04
C PHE A 6 -7.87 -2.26 -1.23
N ASN A 7 -7.70 -3.52 -1.58
CA ASN A 7 -8.47 -4.15 -2.64
C ASN A 7 -9.45 -5.20 -2.09
N VAL A 8 -10.28 -5.76 -2.98
CA VAL A 8 -11.23 -6.83 -2.65
C VAL A 8 -10.58 -8.12 -2.10
N ARG A 9 -9.27 -8.30 -2.31
CA ARG A 9 -8.48 -9.43 -1.80
C ARG A 9 -7.85 -9.14 -0.45
N HIS A 10 -8.20 -8.00 0.16
CA HIS A 10 -7.63 -7.48 1.40
C HIS A 10 -6.12 -7.19 1.31
N ASP A 11 -5.59 -7.05 0.09
CA ASP A 11 -4.21 -6.60 -0.10
C ASP A 11 -4.11 -5.13 0.30
N LEU A 12 -2.92 -4.74 0.76
CA LEU A 12 -2.60 -3.40 1.23
C LEU A 12 -1.63 -2.73 0.26
N LEU A 13 -1.92 -1.49 -0.11
CA LEU A 13 -1.02 -0.62 -0.88
C LEU A 13 -0.88 0.70 -0.14
N VAL A 14 0.35 1.11 0.11
CA VAL A 14 0.69 2.37 0.77
C VAL A 14 1.51 3.18 -0.21
N VAL A 15 1.05 4.37 -0.56
CA VAL A 15 1.71 5.25 -1.53
C VAL A 15 2.10 6.55 -0.84
N ARG A 16 3.26 7.10 -1.17
CA ARG A 16 3.62 8.44 -0.73
C ARG A 16 2.61 9.44 -1.29
N LYS A 17 2.08 10.33 -0.45
CA LYS A 17 1.11 11.34 -0.92
C LYS A 17 1.73 12.16 -2.07
N GLY A 18 1.01 12.27 -3.18
CA GLY A 18 1.45 13.00 -4.38
C GLY A 18 2.33 12.17 -5.34
N PHE A 19 2.62 10.91 -5.02
CA PHE A 19 3.26 9.99 -5.97
C PHE A 19 2.20 9.29 -6.82
N PRO A 20 2.54 8.92 -8.07
CA PRO A 20 1.66 8.11 -8.90
C PRO A 20 1.41 6.75 -8.26
N VAL A 21 0.18 6.25 -8.39
CA VAL A 21 -0.15 4.88 -7.97
C VAL A 21 0.58 3.92 -8.93
N PRO A 22 1.35 2.95 -8.42
CA PRO A 22 2.23 2.14 -9.25
C PRO A 22 1.44 1.24 -10.21
N ALA A 23 1.95 1.01 -11.42
CA ALA A 23 1.26 0.21 -12.45
C ALA A 23 0.94 -1.22 -12.00
N VAL A 24 1.74 -1.79 -11.09
CA VAL A 24 1.47 -3.10 -10.46
C VAL A 24 0.11 -3.17 -9.75
N SER A 25 -0.43 -2.00 -9.37
CA SER A 25 -1.76 -1.88 -8.78
C SER A 25 -2.90 -2.06 -9.80
N ALA A 26 -2.66 -1.91 -11.11
CA ALA A 26 -3.72 -1.98 -12.14
C ALA A 26 -4.46 -3.31 -12.17
N GLN A 27 -3.86 -4.38 -11.64
CA GLN A 27 -4.46 -5.71 -11.53
C GLN A 27 -5.50 -5.82 -10.41
N GLY A 28 -5.60 -4.84 -9.50
CA GLY A 28 -6.49 -4.85 -8.35
C GLY A 28 -7.53 -3.74 -8.40
N LYS A 29 -8.77 -4.05 -8.01
CA LYS A 29 -9.77 -3.01 -7.70
C LYS A 29 -9.40 -2.35 -6.37
N TRP A 30 -8.48 -1.38 -6.42
CA TRP A 30 -8.03 -0.63 -5.24
C TRP A 30 -9.03 0.46 -4.85
N ARG A 31 -9.22 0.62 -3.55
CA ARG A 31 -10.03 1.68 -2.95
C ARG A 31 -9.17 2.41 -1.92
N LYS A 32 -9.15 3.72 -2.00
CA LYS A 32 -8.43 4.55 -1.04
C LYS A 32 -9.12 4.51 0.32
N SER A 33 -8.34 4.31 1.36
CA SER A 33 -8.74 4.46 2.75
C SER A 33 -9.08 5.92 3.04
N ARG A 34 -10.22 6.14 3.68
CA ARG A 34 -10.58 7.46 4.23
C ARG A 34 -9.83 7.77 5.53
N ARG A 35 -9.17 6.78 6.13
CA ARG A 35 -8.44 6.97 7.39
C ARG A 35 -7.16 7.76 7.15
N ARG A 36 -6.97 8.82 7.94
CA ARG A 36 -5.70 9.55 7.98
C ARG A 36 -4.65 8.69 8.70
N VAL A 37 -3.59 8.32 8.00
CA VAL A 37 -2.49 7.53 8.57
C VAL A 37 -1.35 8.47 8.95
N VAL A 38 -1.15 8.61 10.27
CA VAL A 38 -0.11 9.48 10.85
C VAL A 38 1.23 8.76 10.98
N ARG A 39 1.22 7.44 11.22
CA ARG A 39 2.42 6.62 11.40
C ARG A 39 2.25 5.28 10.68
N VAL A 40 3.35 4.82 10.08
CA VAL A 40 3.51 3.48 9.51
C VAL A 40 4.70 2.79 10.17
N SER A 41 4.78 1.46 10.03
CA SER A 41 5.96 0.69 10.45
C SER A 41 7.21 1.15 9.68
N GLU A 42 8.39 0.83 10.23
CA GLU A 42 9.65 1.22 9.63
C GLU A 42 9.85 0.58 8.24
N GLU A 43 9.49 -0.69 8.10
CA GLU A 43 9.49 -1.41 6.80
C GLU A 43 8.71 -0.64 5.73
N ILE A 44 7.45 -0.27 6.02
CA ILE A 44 6.60 0.48 5.09
C ILE A 44 7.22 1.85 4.80
N ARG A 45 7.78 2.50 5.83
CA ARG A 45 8.40 3.82 5.68
C ARG A 45 9.59 3.78 4.73
N GLN A 46 10.51 2.84 4.93
CA GLN A 46 11.71 2.67 4.10
C GLN A 46 11.34 2.33 2.66
N ALA A 47 10.41 1.40 2.46
CA ALA A 47 9.94 1.03 1.14
C ALA A 47 9.30 2.23 0.40
N VAL A 48 8.44 2.98 1.09
CA VAL A 48 7.78 4.18 0.52
C VAL A 48 8.79 5.30 0.25
N GLN A 49 9.83 5.46 1.07
CA GLN A 49 10.88 6.45 0.84
C GLN A 49 11.78 6.08 -0.36
N SER A 50 12.10 4.79 -0.50
CA SER A 50 12.99 4.29 -1.54
C SER A 50 12.29 4.13 -2.90
N HIS A 51 11.09 3.56 -2.93
CA HIS A 51 10.37 3.20 -4.15
C HIS A 51 9.12 4.05 -4.41
N GLY A 52 8.72 4.91 -3.48
CA GLY A 52 7.48 5.70 -3.55
C GLY A 52 6.23 4.95 -3.10
N TYR A 53 6.29 3.63 -2.91
CA TYR A 53 5.17 2.82 -2.45
C TYR A 53 5.60 1.54 -1.70
N TYR A 54 4.64 0.92 -1.01
CA TYR A 54 4.74 -0.40 -0.38
C TYR A 54 3.47 -1.21 -0.71
N MET A 55 3.62 -2.47 -1.08
CA MET A 55 2.49 -3.35 -1.38
C MET A 55 2.64 -4.66 -0.62
N ARG A 56 1.57 -5.09 0.06
CA ARG A 56 1.49 -6.36 0.76
C ARG A 56 0.28 -7.15 0.28
N LYS A 57 0.52 -8.34 -0.25
CA LYS A 57 -0.54 -9.27 -0.65
C LYS A 57 -0.84 -10.23 0.49
N LEU A 58 -2.09 -10.33 0.93
CA LEU A 58 -2.44 -11.23 2.04
C LEU A 58 -2.48 -12.70 1.62
N ARG A 59 -2.58 -12.99 0.32
CA ARG A 59 -2.49 -14.36 -0.21
C ARG A 59 -1.13 -14.99 0.06
N ASP A 60 -0.07 -14.19 0.09
CA ASP A 60 1.29 -14.68 0.34
C ASP A 60 1.54 -14.95 1.83
N LEU A 61 0.71 -14.37 2.70
CA LEU A 61 0.76 -14.58 4.16
C LEU A 61 0.07 -15.87 4.61
N LYS A 62 -0.75 -16.50 3.75
CA LYS A 62 -1.53 -17.71 4.09
C LYS A 62 -0.79 -19.02 3.81
N LYS A 63 0.50 -18.98 3.48
CA LYS A 63 1.38 -20.16 3.48
C LYS A 63 1.90 -20.35 4.91
N ASN A 64 1.09 -20.99 5.75
CA ASN A 64 1.56 -21.61 6.99
C ASN A 64 0.93 -22.99 7.12
#